data_AF-A0A661G1H1-F1
#
_entry.id   AF-A0A661G1H1-F1
#
_cell.length_a   1.000
_cell.length_b   1.000
_cell.length_c   1.000
_cell.angle_alpha   90.00
_cell.angle_beta   90.00
_cell.angle_gamma   90.00
#
_symmetry.space_group_name_H-M   'P 1'
#
loop_
_entity.id
_entity.type
_entity.pdbx_description
1 polymer ?
#
loop_
_entity_poly.entity_id
_entity_poly.type
_entity_poly.pdbx_seq_one_letter_code
_entity_poly.pdbx_strand_id
1 'polypeptide(L)'
;THLPESIQKAFENGLAVRNILKNHIKAGRTAGETYTILNQEINNAGFKIMETFNSPTDDPDIVDVIIGCHSVGNLGHGTGPSIAWFNPERMTYMIQPTNLFSIELFAYTAIPEWGGKKLRIPLEDDAIVTERGVEWLYPVNQRVLLIR
;
A
#
# COMPACT_ATOMS: atom_id res chain seq x y z
N THR A 1 -26.73 -5.43 12.05
CA THR A 1 -25.27 -5.53 12.19
C THR A 1 -24.66 -4.46 11.34
N HIS A 2 -23.90 -3.56 11.96
CA HIS A 2 -23.10 -2.54 11.29
C HIS A 2 -21.62 -2.92 11.43
N LEU A 3 -20.76 -2.43 10.55
CA LEU A 3 -19.31 -2.56 10.74
C LEU A 3 -18.92 -1.75 11.99
N PRO A 4 -18.16 -2.30 12.95
CA PRO A 4 -17.69 -1.49 14.07
C PRO A 4 -16.87 -0.30 13.57
N GLU A 5 -17.04 0.86 14.21
CA GLU A 5 -16.41 2.12 13.76
C GLU A 5 -14.89 2.04 13.75
N SER A 6 -14.28 1.34 14.72
CA SER A 6 -12.83 1.12 14.77
C SER A 6 -12.31 0.33 13.57
N ILE A 7 -13.07 -0.66 13.09
CA ILE A 7 -12.73 -1.46 11.90
C ILE A 7 -12.93 -0.64 10.62
N GLN A 8 -14.00 0.16 10.55
CA GLN A 8 -14.21 1.12 9.47
C GLN A 8 -13.04 2.10 9.37
N LYS A 9 -12.60 2.67 10.51
CA LYS A 9 -11.47 3.58 10.59
C LYS A 9 -10.15 2.93 10.14
N ALA A 10 -9.91 1.68 10.57
CA ALA A 10 -8.73 0.93 10.12
C ALA A 10 -8.71 0.75 8.60
N PHE A 11 -9.87 0.42 8.01
CA PHE A 11 -10.00 0.29 6.56
C PHE A 11 -9.77 1.62 5.84
N GLU A 12 -10.33 2.73 6.34
CA GLU A 12 -10.12 4.07 5.81
C GLU A 12 -8.66 4.51 5.85
N ASN A 13 -7.92 4.16 6.91
CA ASN A 13 -6.48 4.40 6.97
C ASN A 13 -5.75 3.62 5.86
N GLY A 14 -6.10 2.36 5.61
CA GLY A 14 -5.58 1.60 4.47
C GLY A 14 -5.90 2.26 3.13
N LEU A 15 -7.13 2.75 2.94
CA LEU A 15 -7.53 3.48 1.73
C LEU A 15 -6.74 4.79 1.55
N ALA A 16 -6.49 5.52 2.63
CA ALA A 16 -5.71 6.76 2.60
C ALA A 16 -4.29 6.48 2.10
N VAL A 17 -3.63 5.43 2.61
CA VAL A 17 -2.32 5.00 2.13
C VAL A 17 -2.40 4.59 0.66
N ARG A 18 -3.36 3.74 0.25
CA ARG A 18 -3.52 3.35 -1.17
C ARG A 18 -3.67 4.55 -2.10
N ASN A 19 -4.37 5.60 -1.67
CA ASN A 19 -4.51 6.83 -2.43
C ASN A 19 -3.18 7.59 -2.58
N ILE A 20 -2.33 7.61 -1.54
CA ILE A 20 -0.97 8.14 -1.63
C ILE A 20 -0.18 7.37 -2.69
N LEU A 21 -0.21 6.04 -2.65
CA LEU A 21 0.46 5.17 -3.63
C LEU A 21 -0.01 5.50 -5.05
N LYS A 22 -1.33 5.49 -5.28
CA LYS A 22 -1.93 5.76 -6.59
C LYS A 22 -1.52 7.15 -7.14
N ASN A 23 -1.50 8.17 -6.30
CA ASN A 23 -1.20 9.54 -6.71
C ASN A 23 0.29 9.76 -7.04
N HIS A 24 1.17 8.95 -6.46
CA HIS A 24 2.62 9.15 -6.52
C HIS A 24 3.38 8.05 -7.26
N ILE A 25 2.76 6.96 -7.69
CA ILE A 25 3.39 6.01 -8.63
C ILE A 25 3.17 6.51 -10.05
N LYS A 26 4.25 6.76 -10.80
CA LYS A 26 4.22 7.26 -12.18
C LYS A 26 5.44 6.78 -12.95
N ALA A 27 5.31 6.66 -14.26
CA ALA A 27 6.43 6.36 -15.15
C ALA A 27 7.50 7.47 -15.14
N GLY A 28 8.71 7.15 -15.63
CA GLY A 28 9.79 8.11 -15.83
C GLY A 28 10.77 8.25 -14.68
N ARG A 29 10.72 7.36 -13.68
CA ARG A 29 11.67 7.27 -12.56
C ARG A 29 11.89 5.81 -12.17
N THR A 30 12.94 5.54 -11.43
CA THR A 30 13.20 4.21 -10.88
C THR A 30 12.17 3.83 -9.82
N ALA A 31 12.01 2.53 -9.60
CA ALA A 31 11.17 2.04 -8.51
C ALA A 31 11.73 2.44 -7.13
N GLY A 32 13.05 2.57 -7.00
CA GLY A 32 13.72 3.02 -5.77
C GLY A 32 13.47 4.49 -5.45
N GLU A 33 13.58 5.38 -6.45
CA GLU A 33 13.18 6.79 -6.27
C GLU A 33 11.70 6.92 -5.90
N THR A 34 10.85 6.11 -6.54
CA THR A 34 9.42 6.06 -6.21
C THR A 34 9.20 5.59 -4.77
N TYR A 35 9.90 4.54 -4.32
CA TYR A 35 9.82 4.03 -2.95
C TYR A 35 10.16 5.12 -1.91
N THR A 36 11.25 5.86 -2.13
CA THR A 36 11.65 6.97 -1.26
C THR A 36 10.57 8.05 -1.18
N ILE A 37 10.01 8.45 -2.33
CA ILE A 37 8.93 9.44 -2.39
C ILE A 37 7.69 8.94 -1.66
N LEU A 38 7.28 7.69 -1.87
CA LEU A 38 6.11 7.12 -1.20
C LEU A 38 6.28 7.10 0.31
N ASN A 39 7.43 6.66 0.82
CA ASN A 39 7.69 6.64 2.25
C ASN A 39 7.65 8.05 2.85
N GLN A 40 8.17 9.05 2.14
CA GLN A 40 8.08 10.45 2.56
C GLN A 40 6.63 10.93 2.60
N GLU A 41 5.84 10.69 1.56
CA GLU A 41 4.43 11.12 1.51
C GLU A 41 3.55 10.40 2.54
N ILE A 42 3.82 9.13 2.81
CA ILE A 42 3.15 8.35 3.86
C ILE A 42 3.46 8.96 5.24
N ASN A 43 4.73 9.28 5.52
CA ASN A 43 5.11 9.94 6.77
C ASN A 43 4.50 11.36 6.89
N ASN A 44 4.50 12.14 5.81
CA ASN A 44 3.88 13.48 5.78
C ASN A 44 2.37 13.44 6.07
N ALA A 45 1.69 12.35 5.68
CA ALA A 45 0.28 12.12 5.96
C ALA A 45 -0.01 11.66 7.40
N GLY A 46 1.01 11.55 8.26
CA GLY A 46 0.87 11.17 9.67
C GLY A 46 0.91 9.66 9.95
N PHE A 47 1.20 8.84 8.95
CA PHE A 47 1.46 7.41 9.13
C PHE A 47 2.94 7.17 9.46
N LYS A 48 3.28 6.00 9.98
CA LYS A 48 4.67 5.61 10.23
C LYS A 48 5.08 4.44 9.36
N ILE A 49 6.10 4.62 8.53
CA ILE A 49 6.70 3.50 7.79
C ILE A 49 7.41 2.53 8.75
N MET A 50 7.10 1.25 8.64
CA MET A 50 7.78 0.16 9.37
C MET A 50 9.08 -0.24 8.68
N GLU A 51 10.08 -0.61 9.49
CA GLU A 51 11.38 -1.12 9.01
C GLU A 51 11.33 -2.63 8.67
N THR A 52 10.40 -3.38 9.26
CA THR A 52 10.27 -4.83 9.07
C THR A 52 8.81 -5.24 9.01
N PHE A 53 8.51 -6.29 8.26
CA PHE A 53 7.17 -6.83 8.14
C PHE A 53 6.61 -7.35 9.46
N ASN A 54 5.33 -7.07 9.70
CA ASN A 54 4.55 -7.57 10.84
C ASN A 54 5.12 -7.18 12.21
N SER A 55 5.87 -6.07 12.28
CA SER A 55 6.42 -5.50 13.52
C SER A 55 5.89 -4.07 13.75
N PRO A 56 4.57 -3.86 13.88
CA PRO A 56 4.03 -2.54 14.18
C PRO A 56 4.44 -2.11 15.60
N THR A 57 4.38 -0.81 15.86
CA THR A 57 4.61 -0.28 17.21
C THR A 57 3.46 -0.64 18.15
N ASP A 58 3.74 -0.66 19.45
CA ASP A 58 2.70 -0.85 20.49
C ASP A 58 1.93 0.45 20.80
N ASP A 59 2.35 1.58 20.24
CA ASP A 59 1.70 2.88 20.43
C ASP A 59 0.35 2.92 19.68
N PRO A 60 -0.80 3.05 20.39
CA PRO A 60 -2.11 3.02 19.76
C PRO A 60 -2.42 4.25 18.89
N ASP A 61 -1.70 5.36 19.08
CA ASP A 61 -1.91 6.59 18.32
C ASP A 61 -1.18 6.58 16.97
N ILE A 62 -0.25 5.64 16.78
CA ILE A 62 0.49 5.46 15.54
C ILE A 62 -0.22 4.47 14.62
N VAL A 63 -0.42 4.84 13.37
CA VAL A 63 -0.79 3.91 12.31
C VAL A 63 0.46 3.49 11.55
N ASP A 64 0.86 2.24 11.73
CA ASP A 64 2.07 1.70 11.11
C ASP A 64 1.75 1.16 9.71
N VAL A 65 2.65 1.40 8.76
CA VAL A 65 2.46 1.11 7.34
C VAL A 65 3.69 0.45 6.76
N ILE A 66 3.50 -0.50 5.86
CA ILE A 66 4.57 -1.00 4.97
C ILE A 66 4.00 -1.19 3.57
N ILE A 67 4.84 -0.92 2.57
CA ILE A 67 4.48 -1.04 1.15
C ILE A 67 5.36 -2.11 0.48
N GLY A 68 4.78 -2.79 -0.50
CA GLY A 68 5.42 -3.92 -1.18
C GLY A 68 5.06 -3.99 -2.67
N CYS A 69 4.81 -2.85 -3.32
CA CYS A 69 4.31 -2.87 -4.69
C CYS A 69 5.34 -3.49 -5.64
N HIS A 70 4.89 -4.38 -6.51
CA HIS A 70 5.79 -5.14 -7.38
C HIS A 70 5.14 -5.40 -8.73
N SER A 71 5.96 -5.60 -9.76
CA SER A 71 5.44 -5.90 -11.08
C SER A 71 4.65 -7.20 -11.09
N VAL A 72 3.52 -7.20 -11.78
CA VAL A 72 2.70 -8.38 -12.10
C VAL A 72 2.62 -8.57 -13.63
N GLY A 73 1.99 -9.64 -14.10
CA GLY A 73 1.82 -9.90 -15.52
C GLY A 73 1.00 -11.16 -15.79
N ASN A 74 1.42 -11.96 -16.78
CA ASN A 74 0.75 -13.24 -17.08
C ASN A 74 0.90 -14.29 -15.97
N LEU A 75 1.92 -14.13 -15.11
CA LEU A 75 2.18 -14.91 -13.92
C LEU A 75 2.18 -13.93 -12.73
N GLY A 76 1.91 -14.43 -11.51
CA GLY A 76 1.76 -13.60 -10.30
C GLY A 76 2.86 -12.55 -10.12
N HIS A 77 3.98 -12.91 -9.47
CA HIS A 77 5.11 -11.99 -9.34
C HIS A 77 5.87 -11.89 -10.68
N GLY A 78 5.69 -10.78 -11.39
CA GLY A 78 6.42 -10.45 -12.62
C GLY A 78 7.87 -10.04 -12.33
N THR A 79 8.69 -9.92 -13.38
CA THR A 79 10.13 -9.63 -13.29
C THR A 79 10.52 -8.15 -13.46
N GLY A 80 9.53 -7.27 -13.66
CA GLY A 80 9.75 -5.84 -13.88
C GLY A 80 10.14 -5.03 -12.63
N PRO A 81 10.02 -3.69 -12.63
CA PRO A 81 10.31 -2.86 -11.46
C PRO A 81 9.59 -3.32 -10.18
N SER A 82 10.24 -3.14 -9.03
CA SER A 82 9.69 -3.46 -7.70
C SER A 82 9.89 -2.29 -6.76
N ILE A 83 8.80 -1.71 -6.27
CA ILE A 83 8.80 -0.58 -5.32
C ILE A 83 8.79 -1.18 -3.91
N ALA A 84 9.85 -1.92 -3.59
CA ALA A 84 9.93 -2.72 -2.39
C ALA A 84 11.39 -2.89 -1.95
N TRP A 85 11.72 -2.43 -0.75
CA TRP A 85 13.11 -2.37 -0.24
C TRP A 85 13.83 -3.73 -0.19
N PHE A 86 13.07 -4.82 -0.04
CA PHE A 86 13.59 -6.18 0.00
C PHE A 86 13.90 -6.76 -1.39
N ASN A 87 13.63 -6.01 -2.48
CA ASN A 87 14.01 -6.35 -3.85
C ASN A 87 14.99 -5.30 -4.44
N PRO A 88 16.19 -5.11 -3.85
CA PRO A 88 17.07 -3.98 -4.13
C PRO A 88 17.49 -3.87 -5.61
N GLU A 89 17.73 -5.00 -6.29
CA GLU A 89 18.04 -5.02 -7.72
C GLU A 89 16.89 -4.42 -8.55
N ARG A 90 15.66 -4.85 -8.30
CA ARG A 90 14.47 -4.41 -9.05
C ARG A 90 14.00 -3.00 -8.68
N MET A 91 14.52 -2.44 -7.59
CA MET A 91 14.36 -1.01 -7.29
C MET A 91 15.13 -0.13 -8.28
N THR A 92 16.20 -0.64 -8.88
CA THR A 92 16.98 0.13 -9.87
C THR A 92 16.25 0.27 -11.21
N TYR A 93 15.21 -0.53 -11.45
CA TYR A 93 14.52 -0.56 -12.74
C TYR A 93 13.60 0.64 -12.92
N MET A 94 13.59 1.17 -14.14
CA MET A 94 12.70 2.27 -14.51
C MET A 94 11.25 1.80 -14.55
N ILE A 95 10.36 2.58 -13.95
CA ILE A 95 8.91 2.47 -14.18
C ILE A 95 8.60 3.07 -15.54
N GLN A 96 8.03 2.26 -16.42
CA GLN A 96 7.63 2.62 -17.77
C GLN A 96 6.11 2.60 -17.90
N PRO A 97 5.54 3.35 -18.86
CA PRO A 97 4.16 3.12 -19.27
C PRO A 97 3.98 1.66 -19.65
N THR A 98 2.79 1.11 -19.42
CA THR A 98 2.41 -0.30 -19.60
C THR A 98 2.94 -1.28 -18.57
N ASN A 99 3.78 -0.87 -17.61
CA ASN A 99 4.08 -1.73 -16.47
C ASN A 99 2.82 -1.99 -15.65
N LEU A 100 2.56 -3.26 -15.38
CA LEU A 100 1.52 -3.71 -14.46
C LEU A 100 2.12 -3.88 -13.07
N PHE A 101 1.45 -3.38 -12.06
CA PHE A 101 1.83 -3.50 -10.66
C PHE A 101 0.69 -4.06 -9.82
N SER A 102 1.05 -4.92 -8.88
CA SER A 102 0.27 -5.08 -7.66
C SER A 102 0.55 -3.87 -6.77
N ILE A 103 -0.48 -3.08 -6.46
CA ILE A 103 -0.42 -1.94 -5.55
C ILE A 103 -0.69 -2.44 -4.13
N GLU A 104 0.38 -2.90 -3.48
CA GLU A 104 0.32 -3.62 -2.21
C GLU A 104 0.79 -2.80 -1.01
N LEU A 105 -0.01 -2.83 0.07
CA LEU A 105 0.33 -2.25 1.37
C LEU A 105 -0.32 -3.01 2.53
N PHE A 106 0.30 -2.91 3.71
CA PHE A 106 -0.36 -3.20 4.99
C PHE A 106 -0.46 -1.93 5.84
N ALA A 107 -1.63 -1.68 6.42
CA ALA A 107 -1.84 -0.64 7.42
C ALA A 107 -2.29 -1.27 8.75
N TYR A 108 -1.64 -0.90 9.85
CA TYR A 108 -1.91 -1.41 11.19
C TYR A 108 -2.51 -0.29 12.03
N THR A 109 -3.79 -0.44 12.40
CA THR A 109 -4.52 0.54 13.21
C THR A 109 -4.93 -0.11 14.53
N ALA A 110 -4.70 0.57 15.65
CA ALA A 110 -5.14 0.10 16.95
C ALA A 110 -6.66 -0.01 17.03
N ILE A 111 -7.14 -1.11 17.61
CA ILE A 111 -8.57 -1.36 17.84
C ILE A 111 -8.84 -1.23 19.34
N PRO A 112 -9.56 -0.18 19.79
CA PRO A 112 -9.84 0.04 21.21
C PRO A 112 -10.51 -1.17 21.89
N GLU A 113 -11.44 -1.82 21.18
CA GLU A 113 -12.16 -3.00 21.66
C GLU A 113 -11.25 -4.22 21.90
N TRP A 114 -10.03 -4.19 21.35
CA TRP A 114 -9.02 -5.24 21.51
C TRP A 114 -7.93 -4.86 22.53
N GLY A 115 -8.18 -3.84 23.35
CA GLY A 115 -7.20 -3.32 24.31
C GLY A 115 -6.00 -2.65 23.62
N GLY A 116 -6.23 -1.98 22.49
CA GLY A 116 -5.19 -1.28 21.73
C GLY A 116 -4.38 -2.16 20.78
N LYS A 117 -4.63 -3.48 20.71
CA LYS A 117 -4.01 -4.35 19.70
C LYS A 117 -4.36 -3.88 18.29
N LYS A 118 -3.40 -3.98 17.38
CA LYS A 118 -3.56 -3.47 16.02
C LYS A 118 -4.19 -4.49 15.08
N LEU A 119 -5.21 -4.05 14.35
CA LEU A 119 -5.73 -4.75 13.18
C LEU A 119 -4.86 -4.41 11.98
N ARG A 120 -4.44 -5.44 11.25
CA ARG A 120 -3.82 -5.31 9.93
C ARG A 120 -4.90 -5.26 8.85
N ILE A 121 -4.91 -4.19 8.06
CA ILE A 121 -5.65 -4.10 6.80
C ILE A 121 -4.66 -4.27 5.64
N PRO A 122 -4.63 -5.45 5.01
CA PRO A 122 -3.93 -5.64 3.75
C PRO A 122 -4.80 -5.17 2.59
N LEU A 123 -4.26 -4.27 1.76
CA LEU A 123 -4.87 -3.89 0.49
C LEU A 123 -3.88 -4.20 -0.62
N GLU A 124 -4.41 -4.82 -1.66
CA GLU A 124 -3.68 -5.18 -2.86
C GLU A 124 -4.67 -5.12 -4.03
N ASP A 125 -4.33 -4.33 -5.05
CA ASP A 125 -5.11 -4.23 -6.27
C ASP A 125 -4.17 -4.06 -7.46
N ASP A 126 -4.48 -4.70 -8.58
CA ASP A 126 -3.67 -4.62 -9.79
C ASP A 126 -4.00 -3.36 -10.60
N ALA A 127 -2.95 -2.72 -11.09
CA ALA A 127 -3.04 -1.51 -11.88
C ALA A 127 -2.02 -1.50 -13.01
N ILE A 128 -2.31 -0.70 -14.04
CA ILE A 128 -1.36 -0.34 -15.09
C ILE A 128 -0.84 1.08 -14.84
N VAL A 129 0.45 1.29 -15.04
CA VAL A 129 1.03 2.63 -15.09
C VAL A 129 0.89 3.15 -16.52
N THR A 130 0.20 4.27 -16.70
CA THR A 130 0.10 4.99 -17.97
C THR A 130 0.87 6.31 -17.89
N GLU A 131 0.88 7.09 -18.97
CA GLU A 131 1.39 8.46 -18.96
C GLU A 131 0.65 9.38 -17.95
N ARG A 132 -0.58 9.01 -17.56
CA ARG A 132 -1.39 9.76 -16.58
C ARG A 132 -1.15 9.32 -15.13
N GLY A 133 -0.40 8.25 -14.91
CA GLY A 133 -0.19 7.63 -13.59
C GLY A 133 -0.86 6.26 -13.48
N VAL A 134 -1.22 5.87 -12.26
CA VAL A 134 -1.84 4.57 -11.96
C VAL A 134 -3.31 4.53 -12.39
N GLU A 135 -3.66 3.55 -13.21
CA GLU A 135 -5.03 3.22 -13.62
C GLU A 135 -5.38 1.79 -13.22
N TRP A 136 -6.48 1.63 -12.49
CA TRP A 136 -6.92 0.34 -11.99
C TRP A 136 -7.42 -0.55 -13.13
N LEU A 137 -7.05 -1.84 -13.10
CA LEU A 137 -7.52 -2.80 -14.10
C LEU A 137 -8.99 -3.20 -13.89
N TYR A 138 -9.51 -2.99 -12.68
CA TYR A 138 -10.87 -3.31 -12.27
C TYR A 138 -11.33 -2.35 -11.17
N PRO A 139 -12.65 -2.31 -10.86
CA PRO A 139 -13.13 -1.58 -9.70
C PRO A 139 -12.51 -2.14 -8.42
N VAL A 140 -11.61 -1.36 -7.80
CA VAL A 140 -10.94 -1.76 -6.56
C VAL A 140 -11.89 -1.76 -5.37
N ASN A 141 -11.52 -2.46 -4.31
CA ASN A 141 -12.32 -2.49 -3.09
C ASN A 141 -12.47 -1.08 -2.48
N GLN A 142 -13.70 -0.62 -2.29
CA GLN A 142 -14.03 0.70 -1.69
C GLN A 142 -14.73 0.59 -0.33
N ARG A 143 -15.11 -0.62 0.12
CA ARG A 143 -15.86 -0.81 1.37
C ARG A 143 -15.69 -2.21 1.94
N VAL A 144 -15.76 -2.32 3.25
CA VAL A 144 -15.84 -3.64 3.90
C VAL A 144 -17.23 -4.25 3.67
N LEU A 145 -17.27 -5.50 3.23
CA LEU A 145 -18.49 -6.29 3.09
C LEU A 145 -18.68 -7.16 4.33
N LEU A 146 -19.85 -7.07 4.97
CA LEU A 146 -20.21 -7.95 6.09
C LEU A 146 -20.96 -9.16 5.55
N ILE A 147 -20.37 -10.34 5.70
CA ILE A 147 -20.99 -11.63 5.33
C ILE A 147 -21.50 -12.29 6.61
N ARG A 148 -22.67 -12.92 6.53
CA ARG A 148 -23.31 -13.71 7.59
C ARG A 148 -23.33 -15.18 7.23
#